data_AF-A0A939SU19-F1
#
_entry.id   AF-A0A939SU19-F1
#
_cell.length_a   1.000
_cell.length_b   1.000
_cell.length_c   1.000
_cell.angle_alpha   90.00
_cell.angle_beta   90.00
_cell.angle_gamma   90.00
#
_symmetry.space_group_name_H-M   'P 1'
#
loop_
_entity.id
_entity.type
_entity.pdbx_description
1 polymer ?
#
loop_
_entity_poly.entity_id
_entity_poly.type
_entity_poly.pdbx_seq_one_letter_code
_entity_poly.pdbx_strand_id
1 'polypeptide(L)'
;MSNSSVFGGGQPRRAPVRCNAQGGAIKSWDVRQKIGSFALRQSGEGAVVALQNGVHLLDFASGELTLLHHPEADRPFNRLNDGKVDRQGRFLFGSMDMREEEPSGALYRPDADLSLHVLKKGIIVSNAPCWSPSGDTFYFCRYLTGEIAPGLQHRDRRFRRTGLCHVDRSEGGAADGATVDSEGYLWNALVYAGKLCAIPRRARSIASLRCRKK
;
A
#
# COMPACT_ATOMS: atom_id res chain seq x y z
N MET A 1 -16.59 24.01 -8.97
CA MET A 1 -16.53 22.67 -9.59
C MET A 1 -15.33 21.94 -9.01
N SER A 2 -15.54 20.91 -8.19
CA SER A 2 -14.43 20.14 -7.61
C SER A 2 -13.82 19.24 -8.70
N ASN A 3 -12.64 19.58 -9.20
CA ASN A 3 -11.89 18.70 -10.10
C ASN A 3 -11.33 17.50 -9.32
N SER A 4 -12.17 16.49 -9.11
CA SER A 4 -11.78 15.21 -8.52
C SER A 4 -10.71 14.57 -9.41
N SER A 5 -9.49 14.42 -8.89
CA SER A 5 -8.39 13.76 -9.58
C SER A 5 -8.16 12.37 -8.98
N VAL A 6 -8.02 11.35 -9.82
CA VAL A 6 -7.66 9.98 -9.43
C VAL A 6 -6.20 9.76 -9.75
N PHE A 7 -5.49 9.07 -8.86
CA PHE A 7 -4.10 8.73 -9.07
C PHE A 7 -3.87 7.21 -9.01
N GLY A 8 -2.94 6.69 -9.80
CA GLY A 8 -2.60 5.26 -9.83
C GLY A 8 -1.17 4.98 -10.31
N GLY A 9 -0.66 3.78 -10.02
CA GLY A 9 0.61 3.24 -10.52
C GLY A 9 0.38 1.92 -11.24
N GLY A 10 1.02 1.70 -12.39
CA GLY A 10 0.90 0.46 -13.17
C GLY A 10 2.25 -0.25 -13.23
N GLN A 11 2.28 -1.58 -13.02
CA GLN A 11 3.53 -2.35 -12.97
C GLN A 11 4.30 -2.54 -14.31
N PRO A 12 3.87 -2.02 -15.48
CA PRO A 12 4.83 -1.72 -16.55
C PRO A 12 5.17 -0.23 -16.68
N ARG A 13 4.42 0.68 -16.02
CA ARG A 13 4.61 2.13 -16.11
C ARG A 13 5.41 2.64 -14.91
N ARG A 14 6.62 3.12 -15.18
CA ARG A 14 7.50 3.81 -14.22
C ARG A 14 6.98 5.22 -13.91
N ALA A 15 5.69 5.36 -13.58
CA ALA A 15 5.08 6.67 -13.45
C ALA A 15 3.85 6.69 -12.53
N PRO A 16 3.78 7.61 -11.56
CA PRO A 16 2.51 8.10 -11.05
C PRO A 16 1.69 8.68 -12.19
N VAL A 17 0.40 8.38 -12.22
CA VAL A 17 -0.57 8.93 -13.17
C VAL A 17 -1.59 9.74 -12.42
N ARG A 18 -2.01 10.89 -12.98
CA ARG A 18 -3.15 11.69 -12.55
C ARG A 18 -4.17 11.73 -13.70
N CYS A 19 -5.44 11.52 -13.40
CA CYS A 19 -6.55 11.74 -14.33
C CYS A 19 -7.75 12.37 -13.61
N ASN A 20 -8.74 12.86 -14.35
CA ASN A 20 -10.03 13.25 -13.76
C ASN A 20 -10.90 12.01 -13.48
N ALA A 21 -12.04 12.20 -12.81
CA ALA A 21 -12.95 11.10 -12.44
C ALA A 21 -13.49 10.30 -13.65
N GLN A 22 -13.50 10.89 -14.85
CA GLN A 22 -13.93 10.24 -16.09
C GLN A 22 -12.78 9.50 -16.80
N GLY A 23 -11.55 9.52 -16.23
CA GLY A 23 -10.35 8.92 -16.83
C GLY A 23 -9.67 9.78 -17.90
N GLY A 24 -10.10 11.03 -18.11
CA GLY A 24 -9.48 12.00 -19.01
C GLY A 24 -8.41 12.86 -18.32
N ALA A 25 -7.86 13.83 -19.06
CA ALA A 25 -6.81 14.75 -18.58
C ALA A 25 -5.61 14.03 -17.94
N ILE A 26 -5.16 12.97 -18.59
CA ILE A 26 -4.09 12.10 -18.09
C ILE A 26 -2.76 12.86 -18.09
N LYS A 27 -2.13 12.98 -16.92
CA LYS A 27 -0.75 13.43 -16.75
C LYS A 27 0.05 12.32 -16.07
N SER A 28 1.32 12.16 -16.45
CA SER A 28 2.23 11.18 -15.85
C SER A 28 3.61 11.76 -15.65
N TRP A 29 4.32 11.26 -14.63
CA TRP A 29 5.70 11.65 -14.33
C TRP A 29 6.60 10.41 -14.42
N ASP A 30 7.59 10.41 -15.33
CA ASP A 30 8.53 9.29 -15.42
C ASP A 30 9.52 9.33 -14.25
N VAL A 31 9.36 8.39 -13.32
CA VAL A 31 10.22 8.26 -12.13
C VAL A 31 11.39 7.31 -12.37
N ARG A 32 11.53 6.76 -13.57
CA ARG A 32 12.64 5.90 -14.06
C ARG A 32 12.93 4.64 -13.26
N GLN A 33 12.15 4.36 -12.23
CA GLN A 33 12.26 3.24 -11.31
C GLN A 33 10.95 2.46 -11.22
N LYS A 34 11.00 1.24 -10.67
CA LYS A 34 9.77 0.53 -10.31
C LYS A 34 9.10 1.29 -9.16
N ILE A 35 7.84 1.66 -9.35
CA ILE A 35 7.02 2.30 -8.32
C ILE A 35 6.14 1.27 -7.64
N GLY A 36 6.12 1.28 -6.32
CA GLY A 36 5.22 0.45 -5.50
C GLY A 36 3.95 1.20 -5.13
N SER A 37 4.12 2.39 -4.54
CA SER A 37 3.02 3.21 -4.01
C SER A 37 3.42 4.69 -3.98
N PHE A 38 2.45 5.56 -3.74
CA PHE A 38 2.68 6.99 -3.54
C PHE A 38 1.55 7.60 -2.71
N ALA A 39 1.79 8.80 -2.18
CA ALA A 39 0.81 9.62 -1.51
C ALA A 39 1.00 11.09 -1.84
N LEU A 40 -0.08 11.86 -1.93
CA LEU A 40 0.01 13.30 -2.20
C LEU A 40 0.61 14.02 -1.00
N ARG A 41 1.47 15.01 -1.26
CA ARG A 41 1.88 15.97 -0.23
C ARG A 41 0.71 16.91 0.07
N GLN A 42 0.64 17.38 1.32
CA GLN A 42 -0.43 18.29 1.75
C GLN A 42 -0.51 19.58 0.92
N SER A 43 0.62 20.09 0.40
CA SER A 43 0.61 21.28 -0.46
C SER A 43 -0.07 21.06 -1.82
N GLY A 44 -0.26 19.80 -2.24
CA GLY A 44 -0.80 19.45 -3.55
C GLY A 44 0.20 19.60 -4.72
N GLU A 45 1.40 20.10 -4.46
CA GLU A 45 2.43 20.38 -5.47
C GLU A 45 3.30 19.17 -5.80
N GLY A 46 3.07 18.04 -5.12
CA GLY A 46 3.92 16.87 -5.28
C GLY A 46 3.38 15.63 -4.56
N ALA A 47 4.18 14.58 -4.57
CA ALA A 47 3.89 13.33 -3.90
C ALA A 47 5.13 12.81 -3.14
N VAL A 48 4.89 11.99 -2.12
CA VAL A 48 5.88 11.03 -1.64
C VAL A 48 5.71 9.77 -2.46
N VAL A 49 6.79 9.23 -3.04
CA VAL A 49 6.77 8.03 -3.89
C VAL A 49 7.68 6.95 -3.32
N ALA A 50 7.18 5.72 -3.24
CA ALA A 50 7.95 4.56 -2.86
C ALA A 50 8.48 3.86 -4.12
N LEU A 51 9.77 4.01 -4.39
CA LEU A 51 10.46 3.45 -5.55
C LEU A 51 11.39 2.31 -5.13
N GLN A 52 11.86 1.51 -6.10
CA GLN A 52 12.83 0.44 -5.83
C GLN A 52 14.07 0.94 -5.07
N ASN A 53 14.58 2.12 -5.42
CA ASN A 53 15.76 2.73 -4.83
C ASN A 53 15.44 3.67 -3.65
N GLY A 54 14.26 3.53 -3.03
CA GLY A 54 13.90 4.29 -1.82
C GLY A 54 12.67 5.18 -1.96
N VAL A 55 12.39 5.89 -0.87
CA VAL A 55 11.31 6.88 -0.78
C VAL A 55 11.82 8.23 -1.21
N HIS A 56 11.10 8.87 -2.14
CA HIS A 56 11.46 10.17 -2.70
C HIS A 56 10.29 11.15 -2.58
N LEU A 57 10.62 12.44 -2.53
CA LEU A 57 9.68 13.52 -2.85
C LEU A 57 9.69 13.73 -4.37
N LEU A 58 8.53 13.65 -4.99
CA LEU A 58 8.29 14.03 -6.39
C LEU A 58 7.69 15.43 -6.43
N ASP A 59 8.32 16.32 -7.19
CA ASP A 59 7.75 17.61 -7.56
C ASP A 59 6.89 17.49 -8.83
N PHE A 60 5.64 17.98 -8.81
CA PHE A 60 4.75 17.83 -9.96
C PHE A 60 4.98 18.85 -11.08
N ALA A 61 5.66 19.97 -10.79
CA ALA A 61 5.97 21.00 -11.77
C ALA A 61 7.20 20.62 -12.59
N SER A 62 8.31 20.25 -11.92
CA SER A 62 9.57 19.88 -12.57
C SER A 62 9.68 18.40 -12.89
N GLY A 63 9.01 17.52 -12.13
CA GLY A 63 9.21 16.07 -12.18
C GLY A 63 10.45 15.59 -11.42
N GLU A 64 11.14 16.49 -10.70
CA GLU A 64 12.34 16.16 -9.93
C GLU A 64 12.04 15.23 -8.75
N LEU A 65 13.01 14.37 -8.44
CA LEU A 65 12.97 13.41 -7.34
C LEU A 65 14.03 13.76 -6.30
N THR A 66 13.62 13.98 -5.06
CA THR A 66 14.53 14.16 -3.91
C THR A 66 14.47 12.94 -3.01
N LEU A 67 15.58 12.22 -2.83
CA LEU A 67 15.65 11.05 -1.95
C LEU A 67 15.44 11.47 -0.48
N LEU A 68 14.53 10.78 0.21
CA LEU A 68 14.36 10.87 1.67
C LEU A 68 15.03 9.72 2.39
N HIS A 69 14.74 8.49 1.97
CA HIS A 69 15.27 7.28 2.60
C HIS A 69 15.49 6.17 1.58
N HIS A 70 16.60 5.45 1.70
CA HIS A 70 16.81 4.17 1.03
C HIS A 70 17.16 3.09 2.06
N PRO A 71 16.15 2.53 2.78
CA PRO A 71 16.41 1.65 3.93
C PRO A 71 17.01 0.29 3.57
N GLU A 72 17.10 -0.03 2.28
CA GLU A 72 17.47 -1.34 1.74
C GLU A 72 18.48 -1.20 0.58
N ALA A 73 19.37 -0.22 0.65
CA ALA A 73 20.38 0.04 -0.38
C ALA A 73 21.33 -1.14 -0.62
N ASP A 74 21.49 -2.01 0.38
CA ASP A 74 22.26 -3.25 0.36
C ASP A 74 21.47 -4.45 -0.21
N ARG A 75 20.20 -4.28 -0.60
CA ARG A 75 19.31 -5.35 -1.06
C ARG A 75 18.79 -5.06 -2.48
N PRO A 76 19.61 -5.26 -3.53
CA PRO A 76 19.25 -4.88 -4.90
C PRO A 76 18.07 -5.66 -5.49
N PHE A 77 17.76 -6.83 -4.92
CA PHE A 77 16.60 -7.65 -5.30
C PHE A 77 15.31 -7.27 -4.57
N ASN A 78 15.39 -6.35 -3.59
CA ASN A 78 14.20 -5.79 -2.97
C ASN A 78 13.69 -4.58 -3.76
N ARG A 79 12.39 -4.31 -3.61
CA ARG A 79 11.77 -3.03 -3.96
C ARG A 79 10.78 -2.60 -2.90
N LEU A 80 10.50 -1.30 -2.83
CA LEU A 80 9.33 -0.83 -2.11
C LEU A 80 8.05 -1.22 -2.86
N ASN A 81 7.00 -1.57 -2.11
CA ASN A 81 5.73 -2.07 -2.60
C ASN A 81 4.57 -1.19 -2.10
N ASP A 82 3.57 -1.77 -1.43
CA ASP A 82 2.39 -1.05 -0.99
C ASP A 82 2.70 -0.08 0.16
N GLY A 83 1.92 0.99 0.23
CA GLY A 83 2.11 2.08 1.18
C GLY A 83 0.86 2.93 1.31
N LYS A 84 0.63 3.45 2.51
CA LYS A 84 -0.54 4.28 2.81
C LYS A 84 -0.25 5.29 3.92
N VAL A 85 -0.89 6.44 3.81
CA VAL A 85 -0.82 7.50 4.82
C VAL A 85 -1.74 7.16 5.99
N ASP A 86 -1.21 7.25 7.21
CA ASP A 86 -2.00 7.11 8.42
C ASP A 86 -2.72 8.42 8.80
N ARG A 87 -3.54 8.39 9.86
CA ARG A 87 -4.28 9.58 10.31
C ARG A 87 -3.40 10.73 10.83
N GLN A 88 -2.11 10.49 11.06
CA GLN A 88 -1.13 11.48 11.49
C GLN A 88 -0.35 12.07 10.31
N GLY A 89 -0.67 11.68 9.07
CA GLY A 89 0.03 12.15 7.88
C GLY A 89 1.34 11.41 7.57
N ARG A 90 1.61 10.28 8.25
CA ARG A 90 2.82 9.49 8.03
C ARG A 90 2.60 8.51 6.88
N PHE A 91 3.46 8.55 5.87
CA PHE A 91 3.41 7.61 4.75
C PHE A 91 4.13 6.31 5.13
N LEU A 92 3.39 5.33 5.65
CA LEU A 92 3.92 4.00 5.90
C LEU A 92 4.08 3.26 4.57
N PHE A 93 5.16 2.49 4.44
CA PHE A 93 5.44 1.73 3.23
C PHE A 93 6.13 0.42 3.61
N GLY A 94 5.91 -0.61 2.79
CA GLY A 94 6.60 -1.89 2.93
C GLY A 94 7.48 -2.20 1.72
N SER A 95 8.41 -3.11 1.92
CA SER A 95 9.24 -3.68 0.86
C SER A 95 8.88 -5.14 0.57
N MET A 96 9.44 -5.66 -0.50
CA MET A 96 9.29 -7.05 -0.92
C MET A 96 10.54 -7.53 -1.65
N ASP A 97 10.73 -8.85 -1.63
CA ASP A 97 11.58 -9.54 -2.58
C ASP A 97 10.92 -9.51 -3.98
N MET A 98 11.62 -9.04 -5.00
CA MET A 98 11.07 -8.96 -6.36
C MET A 98 10.81 -10.34 -6.99
N ARG A 99 11.41 -11.41 -6.46
CA ARG A 99 11.10 -12.79 -6.89
C ARG A 99 9.97 -13.43 -6.09
N GLU A 100 9.54 -12.78 -5.01
CA GLU A 100 8.52 -13.28 -4.08
C GLU A 100 8.91 -14.62 -3.42
N GLU A 101 10.21 -14.86 -3.22
CA GLU A 101 10.77 -16.11 -2.69
C GLU A 101 11.23 -15.92 -1.23
N GLU A 102 11.98 -14.84 -0.98
CA GLU A 102 12.69 -14.65 0.28
C GLU A 102 11.98 -13.69 1.24
N PRO A 103 11.95 -13.94 2.56
CA PRO A 103 11.39 -13.03 3.55
C PRO A 103 12.34 -11.84 3.85
N SER A 104 12.87 -11.20 2.82
CA SER A 104 13.87 -10.13 2.89
C SER A 104 13.26 -8.75 3.12
N GLY A 105 11.95 -8.58 2.99
CA GLY A 105 11.24 -7.32 3.13
C GLY A 105 10.89 -6.93 4.57
N ALA A 106 10.43 -5.70 4.72
CA ALA A 106 10.08 -5.08 5.98
C ALA A 106 9.00 -4.00 5.81
N LEU A 107 8.36 -3.62 6.92
CA LEU A 107 7.41 -2.52 7.03
C LEU A 107 8.06 -1.35 7.75
N TYR A 108 7.92 -0.16 7.19
CA TYR A 108 8.56 1.07 7.67
C TYR A 108 7.53 2.15 8.02
N ARG A 109 7.89 2.98 8.99
CA ARG A 109 7.15 4.17 9.37
C ARG A 109 8.11 5.36 9.50
N PRO A 110 8.03 6.36 8.61
CA PRO A 110 8.65 7.65 8.86
C PRO A 110 7.81 8.41 9.90
N ASP A 111 8.46 9.06 10.86
CA ASP A 111 7.82 10.05 11.72
C ASP A 111 7.96 11.48 11.13
N ALA A 112 7.31 12.46 11.75
CA ALA A 112 7.24 13.83 11.21
C ALA A 112 8.60 14.53 11.14
N ASP A 113 9.57 14.08 11.94
CA ASP A 113 10.97 14.53 11.94
C ASP A 113 11.82 13.81 10.90
N LEU A 114 11.22 13.00 10.03
CA LEU A 114 11.87 12.14 9.05
C LEU A 114 12.74 11.03 9.67
N SER A 115 12.59 10.74 10.96
CA SER A 115 13.20 9.54 11.53
C SER A 115 12.46 8.29 11.00
N LEU A 116 13.21 7.27 10.59
CA LEU A 116 12.65 6.07 9.98
C LEU A 116 12.67 4.89 10.94
N HIS A 117 11.49 4.35 11.25
CA HIS A 117 11.33 3.21 12.13
C HIS A 117 10.98 1.94 11.34
N VAL A 118 11.62 0.83 11.71
CA VAL A 118 11.25 -0.50 11.22
C VAL A 118 10.17 -1.08 12.14
N LEU A 119 8.98 -1.29 11.58
CA LEU A 119 7.83 -1.84 12.30
C LEU A 119 7.82 -3.37 12.31
N LYS A 120 8.24 -3.99 11.20
CA LYS A 120 8.29 -5.44 11.05
C LYS A 120 9.34 -5.83 10.02
N LYS A 121 10.11 -6.89 10.28
CA LYS A 121 11.00 -7.55 9.31
C LYS A 121 10.51 -8.96 8.97
N GLY A 122 11.12 -9.57 7.96
CA GLY A 122 10.86 -10.95 7.60
C GLY A 122 9.63 -11.10 6.72
N ILE A 123 9.36 -10.15 5.83
CA ILE A 123 8.17 -10.09 4.97
C ILE A 123 8.59 -10.47 3.55
N ILE A 124 7.88 -11.40 2.89
CA ILE A 124 8.17 -11.74 1.49
C ILE A 124 7.63 -10.65 0.58
N VAL A 125 6.33 -10.36 0.71
CA VAL A 125 5.66 -9.26 0.01
C VAL A 125 4.75 -8.50 0.98
N SER A 126 5.01 -7.20 1.17
CA SER A 126 4.20 -6.32 2.02
C SER A 126 3.06 -5.68 1.23
N ASN A 127 1.81 -5.93 1.65
CA ASN A 127 0.60 -5.41 1.02
C ASN A 127 -0.45 -4.94 2.05
N ALA A 128 -1.51 -4.29 1.57
CA ALA A 128 -2.73 -3.98 2.32
C ALA A 128 -2.60 -3.07 3.56
N PRO A 129 -1.65 -2.11 3.68
CA PRO A 129 -1.61 -1.23 4.83
C PRO A 129 -2.88 -0.38 4.88
N CYS A 130 -3.70 -0.56 5.92
CA CYS A 130 -4.89 0.25 6.13
C CYS A 130 -5.31 0.26 7.59
N TRP A 131 -6.22 1.15 7.98
CA TRP A 131 -6.64 1.32 9.36
C TRP A 131 -8.15 1.17 9.52
N SER A 132 -8.58 0.70 10.69
CA SER A 132 -9.98 0.77 11.10
C SER A 132 -10.46 2.24 11.08
N PRO A 133 -11.78 2.50 11.01
CA PRO A 133 -12.30 3.87 11.04
C PRO A 133 -11.86 4.65 12.29
N SER A 134 -11.77 3.98 13.44
CA SER A 134 -11.26 4.53 14.70
C SER A 134 -9.73 4.74 14.72
N GLY A 135 -8.98 4.17 13.76
CA GLY A 135 -7.52 4.22 13.71
C GLY A 135 -6.82 3.32 14.74
N ASP A 136 -7.59 2.61 15.57
CA ASP A 136 -7.08 1.73 16.64
C ASP A 136 -6.41 0.46 16.12
N THR A 137 -6.71 0.06 14.88
CA THR A 137 -6.31 -1.21 14.28
C THR A 137 -5.68 -0.93 12.92
N PHE A 138 -4.44 -1.40 12.69
CA PHE A 138 -3.74 -1.33 11.41
C PHE A 138 -3.69 -2.71 10.76
N TYR A 139 -4.36 -2.91 9.63
CA TYR A 139 -4.29 -4.15 8.88
C TYR A 139 -3.09 -4.14 7.93
N PHE A 140 -2.46 -5.30 7.75
CA PHE A 140 -1.45 -5.51 6.70
C PHE A 140 -1.44 -6.98 6.28
N CYS A 141 -1.05 -7.24 5.04
CA CYS A 141 -0.94 -8.58 4.47
C CYS A 141 0.51 -8.94 4.22
N ARG A 142 0.85 -10.20 4.53
CA ARG A 142 2.11 -10.84 4.13
C ARG A 142 1.77 -11.84 3.05
N TYR A 143 2.19 -11.57 1.83
CA TYR A 143 1.88 -12.47 0.73
C TYR A 143 2.73 -13.76 0.80
N LEU A 144 2.14 -14.85 0.28
CA LEU A 144 2.41 -16.30 0.44
C LEU A 144 1.70 -17.10 1.55
N THR A 145 1.18 -16.52 2.64
CA THR A 145 0.33 -17.31 3.57
C THR A 145 -1.15 -17.29 3.20
N GLY A 146 -1.59 -16.37 2.33
CA GLY A 146 -3.02 -16.15 2.06
C GLY A 146 -3.80 -15.61 3.26
N GLU A 147 -3.09 -15.30 4.35
CA GLU A 147 -3.64 -14.71 5.55
C GLU A 147 -3.54 -13.19 5.41
N ILE A 148 -4.66 -12.48 5.51
CA ILE A 148 -4.58 -11.09 5.95
C ILE A 148 -4.25 -11.17 7.43
N ALA A 149 -2.95 -11.12 7.70
CA ALA A 149 -2.41 -11.19 9.03
C ALA A 149 -3.01 -10.07 9.90
N PRO A 150 -3.21 -10.35 11.21
CA PRO A 150 -4.01 -9.57 12.14
C PRO A 150 -3.70 -8.08 12.10
N GLY A 151 -4.78 -7.32 12.24
CA GLY A 151 -4.73 -5.94 12.70
C GLY A 151 -3.67 -5.76 13.79
N LEU A 152 -2.64 -5.00 13.48
CA LEU A 152 -1.72 -4.40 14.40
C LEU A 152 -2.49 -3.34 15.18
N GLN A 153 -2.96 -3.66 16.38
CA GLN A 153 -3.58 -2.65 17.22
C GLN A 153 -2.54 -1.58 17.58
N HIS A 154 -2.74 -0.33 17.14
CA HIS A 154 -1.86 0.78 17.47
C HIS A 154 -2.21 1.28 18.87
N ARG A 155 -1.86 0.50 19.89
CA ARG A 155 -1.79 0.95 21.28
C ARG A 155 -0.38 0.65 21.80
N ASP A 156 0.31 1.69 22.24
CA ASP A 156 1.61 1.61 22.95
C ASP A 156 2.80 1.08 22.14
N ARG A 157 2.89 1.39 20.83
CA ARG A 157 4.02 1.02 19.95
C ARG A 157 4.30 -0.49 19.85
N ARG A 158 3.33 -1.34 20.22
CA ARG A 158 3.46 -2.80 20.17
C ARG A 158 2.37 -3.42 19.32
N PHE A 159 2.81 -4.27 18.41
CA PHE A 159 1.98 -5.01 17.47
C PHE A 159 1.43 -6.29 18.11
N ARG A 160 0.17 -6.26 18.58
CA ARG A 160 -0.53 -7.44 19.09
C ARG A 160 -1.41 -8.05 18.00
N ARG A 161 -1.40 -9.38 17.86
CA ARG A 161 -2.26 -10.11 16.91
C ARG A 161 -3.73 -10.00 17.35
N THR A 162 -4.56 -9.26 16.63
CA THR A 162 -6.03 -9.24 16.84
C THR A 162 -6.75 -9.97 15.70
N GLY A 163 -6.86 -11.30 15.79
CA GLY A 163 -7.67 -12.14 14.87
C GLY A 163 -7.12 -12.28 13.45
N LEU A 164 -7.42 -13.39 12.77
CA LEU A 164 -7.07 -13.60 11.36
C LEU A 164 -8.29 -13.27 10.49
N CYS A 165 -8.11 -12.41 9.50
CA CYS A 165 -9.04 -12.32 8.38
C CYS A 165 -8.51 -13.23 7.27
N HIS A 166 -9.21 -14.32 7.00
CA HIS A 166 -8.87 -15.19 5.88
C HIS A 166 -9.62 -14.71 4.64
N VAL A 167 -8.89 -14.57 3.54
CA VAL A 167 -9.50 -14.38 2.23
C VAL A 167 -9.64 -15.75 1.61
N ASP A 168 -10.82 -16.04 1.07
CA ASP A 168 -11.03 -17.29 0.34
C ASP A 168 -10.23 -17.27 -0.96
N ARG A 169 -9.32 -18.24 -1.10
CA ARG A 169 -8.44 -18.44 -2.25
C ARG A 169 -8.82 -19.69 -3.05
N SER A 170 -9.97 -20.31 -2.78
CA SER A 170 -10.45 -21.52 -3.46
C SER A 170 -10.56 -21.35 -4.98
N GLU A 171 -10.88 -20.14 -5.44
CA GLU A 171 -10.89 -19.76 -6.86
C GLU A 171 -9.55 -19.17 -7.36
N GLY A 172 -8.47 -19.35 -6.60
CA GLY A 172 -7.16 -18.78 -6.86
C GLY A 172 -7.01 -17.34 -6.38
N GLY A 173 -5.86 -16.75 -6.73
CA GLY A 173 -5.49 -15.38 -6.35
C GLY A 173 -4.81 -15.25 -4.99
N ALA A 174 -4.51 -14.01 -4.62
CA ALA A 174 -3.83 -13.67 -3.39
C ALA A 174 -4.26 -12.29 -2.89
N ALA A 175 -4.14 -12.05 -1.59
CA ALA A 175 -4.44 -10.77 -0.99
C ALA A 175 -3.40 -9.71 -1.39
N ASP A 176 -3.87 -8.64 -2.02
CA ASP A 176 -3.06 -7.50 -2.51
C ASP A 176 -3.47 -6.23 -1.76
N GLY A 177 -3.63 -5.08 -2.44
CA GLY A 177 -4.08 -3.83 -1.84
C GLY A 177 -5.43 -3.93 -1.12
N ALA A 178 -5.60 -3.11 -0.08
CA ALA A 178 -6.84 -3.05 0.68
C ALA A 178 -7.20 -1.63 1.12
N THR A 179 -8.47 -1.42 1.45
CA THR A 179 -8.96 -0.22 2.14
C THR A 179 -10.06 -0.58 3.14
N VAL A 180 -10.37 0.33 4.06
CA VAL A 180 -11.47 0.14 5.01
C VAL A 180 -12.50 1.24 4.75
N ASP A 181 -13.77 0.88 4.68
CA ASP A 181 -14.86 1.84 4.50
C ASP A 181 -15.32 2.44 5.85
N SER A 182 -16.27 3.38 5.79
CA SER A 182 -16.81 4.06 6.97
C SER A 182 -17.59 3.14 7.91
N GLU A 183 -18.08 1.99 7.41
CA GLU A 183 -18.80 0.99 8.22
C GLU A 183 -17.84 -0.03 8.87
N GLY A 184 -16.56 0.02 8.49
CA GLY A 184 -15.52 -0.83 9.04
C GLY A 184 -15.36 -2.16 8.31
N TYR A 185 -15.87 -2.29 7.08
CA TYR A 185 -15.51 -3.40 6.21
C TYR A 185 -14.12 -3.19 5.63
N LEU A 186 -13.30 -4.22 5.73
CA LEU A 186 -12.04 -4.33 5.01
C LEU A 186 -12.32 -4.83 3.60
N TRP A 187 -12.06 -3.97 2.61
CA TRP A 187 -12.12 -4.28 1.19
C TRP A 187 -10.73 -4.67 0.70
N ASN A 188 -10.53 -5.91 0.29
CA ASN A 188 -9.27 -6.41 -0.23
C ASN A 188 -9.38 -6.81 -1.71
N ALA A 189 -8.36 -6.43 -2.49
CA ALA A 189 -8.19 -6.91 -3.84
C ALA A 189 -7.57 -8.31 -3.82
N LEU A 190 -8.28 -9.26 -4.43
CA LEU A 190 -7.74 -10.57 -4.74
C LEU A 190 -7.07 -10.51 -6.11
N VAL A 191 -5.77 -10.23 -6.11
CA VAL A 191 -4.96 -10.19 -7.33
C VAL A 191 -4.98 -11.57 -8.00
N TYR A 192 -4.88 -11.57 -9.33
CA TYR A 192 -5.06 -12.72 -10.22
C TYR A 192 -6.48 -13.30 -10.30
N ALA A 193 -7.30 -13.19 -9.25
CA ALA A 193 -8.70 -13.63 -9.28
C ALA A 193 -9.66 -12.60 -9.89
N GLY A 194 -9.26 -11.32 -9.98
CA GLY A 194 -10.11 -10.25 -10.50
C GLY A 194 -11.33 -9.97 -9.62
N LYS A 195 -11.17 -10.08 -8.30
CA LYS A 195 -12.24 -9.92 -7.31
C LYS A 195 -11.89 -8.91 -6.23
N LEU A 196 -12.92 -8.31 -5.65
CA LEU A 196 -12.86 -7.59 -4.38
C LEU A 196 -13.62 -8.40 -3.32
N CYS A 197 -13.02 -8.53 -2.15
CA CYS A 197 -13.60 -9.20 -0.99
C CYS A 197 -13.86 -8.15 0.11
N ALA A 198 -15.10 -8.08 0.59
CA ALA A 198 -15.49 -7.27 1.74
C ALA A 198 -15.57 -8.16 2.99
N ILE A 199 -14.77 -7.80 4.00
CA ILE A 199 -14.62 -8.54 5.24
C ILE A 199 -15.08 -7.65 6.40
N PRO A 200 -16.16 -7.97 7.11
CA PRO A 200 -16.62 -7.20 8.25
C PRO A 200 -15.67 -7.35 9.43
N ARG A 201 -15.61 -6.33 10.28
CA ARG A 201 -14.80 -6.33 11.51
C ARG A 201 -15.11 -7.49 12.47
N ARG A 202 -16.35 -8.02 12.43
CA ARG A 202 -16.77 -9.23 13.15
C ARG A 202 -17.08 -10.29 12.10
N ALA A 203 -16.20 -11.28 11.95
CA ALA A 203 -16.18 -12.29 10.88
C ALA A 203 -17.42 -13.22 10.84
N ARG A 204 -18.60 -12.70 10.51
CA ARG A 204 -19.83 -13.50 10.34
C ARG A 204 -20.37 -13.55 8.91
N SER A 205 -19.86 -12.75 7.99
CA SER A 205 -20.25 -12.82 6.56
C SER A 205 -19.15 -12.25 5.67
N ILE A 206 -18.87 -12.87 4.52
CA ILE A 206 -17.97 -12.33 3.50
C ILE A 206 -18.84 -11.99 2.29
N ALA A 207 -18.72 -10.78 1.75
CA ALA A 207 -19.32 -10.43 0.47
C ALA A 207 -18.23 -10.31 -0.59
N SER A 208 -18.44 -10.86 -1.79
CA SER A 208 -17.48 -10.80 -2.89
C SER A 208 -18.07 -10.13 -4.13
N LEU A 209 -17.33 -9.18 -4.71
CA LEU A 209 -17.64 -8.58 -6.01
C LEU A 209 -16.64 -9.09 -7.05
N ARG A 210 -17.13 -9.57 -8.19
CA ARG A 210 -16.27 -10.00 -9.32
C ARG A 210 -16.19 -8.90 -10.36
N CYS A 211 -14.98 -8.52 -10.74
CA CYS A 211 -14.77 -7.62 -11.88
C CYS A 211 -15.09 -8.41 -13.16
N ARG A 212 -16.12 -7.99 -13.91
CA ARG A 212 -16.40 -8.58 -15.22
C ARG A 212 -15.34 -8.06 -16.20
N LYS A 213 -14.58 -8.96 -16.83
CA LYS A 213 -13.75 -8.59 -17.98
C LYS A 213 -14.69 -8.07 -19.08
N LYS A 214 -14.45 -6.86 -19.57
CA LYS A 214 -15.06 -6.38 -20.82
C LYS A 214 -14.38 -7.05 -22.00
#